data_AF-A0A3B8R375-F1
#
_entry.id   AF-A0A3B8R375-F1
#
_cell.length_a   1.000
_cell.length_b   1.000
_cell.length_c   1.000
_cell.angle_alpha   90.00
_cell.angle_beta   90.00
_cell.angle_gamma   90.00
#
_symmetry.space_group_name_H-M   'P 1'
#
loop_
_entity.id
_entity.type
_entity.pdbx_description
1 polymer ?
#
loop_
_entity_poly.entity_id
_entity_poly.type
_entity_poly.pdbx_seq_one_letter_code
_entity_poly.pdbx_strand_id
1 'polypeptide(L)'
;MSKKFLTCDGNQAAAHISYMFSEVAAIYPITPSSTMAEYVDEWAAAGRKNIFGETVLVQEMQSEGGAAGAVHGSLQAGALTTTYTASQGLLLMIPNMYKIAGELLPCVFHVSARTIASHALSIFGDHQDVMSVRQTGFAMLAEGSVQEVMDLSAVAHLSTIKSRVPFVNFFDGFRTSHEIQKIEMIEQDEVAPLLDMDAVNEFRARALSPDAPVARGMAENSDVFFQHRESCNKYYEAVPEIVEDYMQKISAITGREYHLFNYYGHPEAERVIIAMGSVTQAAEEAIDHLMAKGEKVGMIAVHLYRPFSAKHLLAAMPKTVKNVAVLDRTKEPGASGDPLYLDVIEAYAGVEGAPAIVAGRYGLASKDTTPAQIISVFDNLALPEPKDKFTVGIIDDVTFTSLPPVEEIALSGASTYEAKFFGLGADGTVGANKNSVKIIGENTSKYCQAYFAYDSKKSGGFTCSHLRFGDDPIRSTYLVNTPNFVACHVQAYLHMYDVTRGLRDGGTFLLNTIWEGDELAKNLPNNVKKYFADHNITVYYINATKIAQEIGLGNRTNTILQSAFFR
;
A
#
# COMPACT_ATOMS: atom_id res chain seq x y z
N MET A 1 6.79 -27.37 -4.96
CA MET A 1 7.81 -26.77 -5.84
C MET A 1 8.67 -25.84 -4.99
N SER A 2 9.87 -25.44 -5.42
CA SER A 2 10.65 -24.44 -4.67
C SER A 2 10.02 -23.06 -4.85
N LYS A 3 9.71 -22.35 -3.76
CA LYS A 3 9.17 -20.99 -3.78
C LYS A 3 10.09 -20.05 -4.57
N LYS A 4 9.53 -19.26 -5.47
CA LYS A 4 10.28 -18.25 -6.24
C LYS A 4 10.15 -16.89 -5.55
N PHE A 5 11.26 -16.17 -5.48
CA PHE A 5 11.30 -14.84 -4.88
C PHE A 5 11.58 -13.78 -5.94
N LEU A 6 10.94 -12.64 -5.80
CA LEU A 6 11.08 -11.48 -6.66
C LEU A 6 11.28 -10.23 -5.80
N THR A 7 12.23 -9.37 -6.19
CA THR A 7 12.38 -8.03 -5.59
C THR A 7 11.68 -7.01 -6.47
N CYS A 8 10.46 -6.62 -6.10
CA CYS A 8 9.59 -5.73 -6.88
C CYS A 8 8.82 -4.75 -5.98
N ASP A 9 8.12 -3.80 -6.58
CA ASP A 9 7.18 -2.94 -5.86
C ASP A 9 5.73 -3.43 -5.95
N GLY A 10 4.82 -2.80 -5.20
CA GLY A 10 3.40 -3.14 -5.19
C GLY A 10 2.75 -2.99 -6.57
N ASN A 11 3.12 -1.96 -7.34
CA ASN A 11 2.60 -1.81 -8.70
C ASN A 11 3.01 -2.97 -9.61
N GLN A 12 4.26 -3.41 -9.57
CA GLN A 12 4.73 -4.55 -10.35
C GLN A 12 4.02 -5.85 -9.91
N ALA A 13 3.78 -6.04 -8.60
CA ALA A 13 3.03 -7.18 -8.09
C ALA A 13 1.57 -7.20 -8.58
N ALA A 14 0.86 -6.08 -8.47
CA ALA A 14 -0.52 -5.95 -8.96
C ALA A 14 -0.60 -6.15 -10.47
N ALA A 15 0.30 -5.51 -11.23
CA ALA A 15 0.39 -5.68 -12.68
C ALA A 15 0.66 -7.14 -13.06
N HIS A 16 1.54 -7.83 -12.32
CA HIS A 16 1.91 -9.21 -12.57
C HIS A 16 0.70 -10.14 -12.53
N ILE A 17 -0.15 -10.00 -11.50
CA ILE A 17 -1.37 -10.77 -11.34
C ILE A 17 -2.45 -10.31 -12.33
N SER A 18 -2.66 -8.99 -12.46
CA SER A 18 -3.63 -8.42 -13.39
C SER A 18 -3.41 -8.92 -14.83
N TYR A 19 -2.15 -9.02 -15.25
CA TYR A 19 -1.78 -9.55 -16.57
C TYR A 19 -2.26 -10.99 -16.78
N MET A 20 -2.20 -11.84 -15.75
CA MET A 20 -2.58 -13.25 -15.86
C MET A 20 -4.05 -13.41 -16.21
N PHE A 21 -4.93 -12.59 -15.63
CA PHE A 21 -6.39 -12.77 -15.67
C PHE A 21 -7.11 -11.88 -16.71
N SER A 22 -6.38 -10.99 -17.39
CA SER A 22 -6.99 -10.00 -18.28
C SER A 22 -6.70 -10.31 -19.75
N GLU A 23 -7.69 -10.05 -20.61
CA GLU A 23 -7.55 -10.08 -22.08
C GLU A 23 -7.32 -8.66 -22.62
N VAL A 24 -7.95 -7.66 -21.98
CA VAL A 24 -7.86 -6.24 -22.34
C VAL A 24 -7.51 -5.39 -21.11
N ALA A 25 -6.72 -4.34 -21.30
CA ALA A 25 -6.49 -3.29 -20.31
C ALA A 25 -6.72 -1.91 -20.95
N ALA A 26 -7.80 -1.23 -20.56
CA ALA A 26 -8.05 0.15 -20.99
C ALA A 26 -7.48 1.11 -19.94
N ILE A 27 -6.56 1.98 -20.32
CA ILE A 27 -5.71 2.71 -19.38
C ILE A 27 -5.71 4.22 -19.62
N TYR A 28 -5.31 4.96 -18.58
CA TYR A 28 -4.88 6.35 -18.68
C TYR A 28 -3.85 6.63 -17.57
N PRO A 29 -2.75 7.34 -17.84
CA PRO A 29 -1.68 7.52 -16.87
C PRO A 29 -2.05 8.53 -15.78
N ILE A 30 -1.99 8.09 -14.52
CA ILE A 30 -2.10 8.95 -13.34
C ILE A 30 -1.19 8.43 -12.21
N THR A 31 -0.39 9.31 -11.61
CA THR A 31 0.45 8.93 -10.46
C THR A 31 -0.41 8.57 -9.24
N PRO A 32 -0.08 7.54 -8.43
CA PRO A 32 1.04 6.61 -8.57
C PRO A 32 0.68 5.28 -9.27
N SER A 33 -0.39 5.19 -10.05
CA SER A 33 -0.82 3.95 -10.70
C SER A 33 -0.19 3.70 -12.08
N SER A 34 0.38 4.74 -12.71
CA SER A 34 0.91 4.66 -14.09
C SER A 34 1.83 3.48 -14.36
N THR A 35 2.72 3.14 -13.42
CA THR A 35 3.72 2.08 -13.66
C THR A 35 3.08 0.69 -13.82
N MET A 36 1.88 0.46 -13.27
CA MET A 36 1.16 -0.80 -13.52
C MET A 36 0.84 -0.96 -15.01
N ALA A 37 0.34 0.11 -15.63
CA ALA A 37 -0.01 0.13 -17.04
C ALA A 37 1.25 0.01 -17.92
N GLU A 38 2.33 0.70 -17.55
CA GLU A 38 3.64 0.61 -18.23
C GLU A 38 4.18 -0.82 -18.22
N TYR A 39 4.14 -1.52 -17.07
CA TYR A 39 4.58 -2.93 -17.00
C TYR A 39 3.75 -3.85 -17.89
N VAL A 40 2.43 -3.68 -17.91
CA VAL A 40 1.54 -4.50 -18.72
C VAL A 40 1.78 -4.27 -20.20
N ASP A 41 1.99 -3.02 -20.62
CA ASP A 41 2.34 -2.66 -22.00
C ASP A 41 3.69 -3.25 -22.42
N GLU A 42 4.73 -3.09 -21.59
CA GLU A 42 6.05 -3.66 -21.83
C GLU A 42 6.02 -5.18 -21.96
N TRP A 43 5.28 -5.87 -21.08
CA TRP A 43 5.16 -7.33 -21.12
C TRP A 43 4.34 -7.83 -22.32
N ALA A 44 3.29 -7.11 -22.71
CA ALA A 44 2.54 -7.42 -23.93
C ALA A 44 3.41 -7.24 -25.19
N ALA A 45 4.18 -6.16 -25.28
CA ALA A 45 5.14 -5.93 -26.36
C ALA A 45 6.25 -7.00 -26.40
N ALA A 46 6.66 -7.51 -25.25
CA ALA A 46 7.62 -8.61 -25.11
C ALA A 46 7.02 -10.00 -25.39
N GLY A 47 5.72 -10.10 -25.69
CA GLY A 47 5.05 -11.35 -26.03
C GLY A 47 4.70 -12.25 -24.83
N ARG A 48 4.66 -11.71 -23.60
CA ARG A 48 4.20 -12.45 -22.42
C ARG A 48 2.76 -12.94 -22.65
N LYS A 49 2.46 -14.16 -22.23
CA LYS A 49 1.11 -14.74 -22.34
C LYS A 49 0.38 -14.71 -21.01
N ASN A 50 -0.92 -14.46 -21.05
CA ASN A 50 -1.84 -14.60 -19.93
C ASN A 50 -2.30 -16.07 -19.77
N ILE A 51 -3.23 -16.36 -18.85
CA ILE A 51 -3.76 -17.72 -18.63
C ILE A 51 -4.52 -18.30 -19.83
N PHE A 52 -4.95 -17.45 -20.76
CA PHE A 52 -5.65 -17.83 -21.97
C PHE A 52 -4.69 -18.06 -23.16
N GLY A 53 -3.37 -17.90 -22.97
CA GLY A 53 -2.38 -18.07 -24.03
C GLY A 53 -2.22 -16.85 -24.95
N GLU A 54 -2.82 -15.71 -24.59
CA GLU A 54 -2.84 -14.48 -25.37
C GLU A 54 -2.02 -13.35 -24.73
N THR A 55 -1.60 -12.39 -25.55
CA THR A 55 -1.00 -11.14 -25.03
C THR A 55 -2.13 -10.18 -24.66
N VAL A 56 -2.02 -9.49 -23.53
CA VAL A 56 -3.01 -8.47 -23.14
C VAL A 56 -3.07 -7.35 -24.18
N LEU A 57 -4.27 -6.98 -24.63
CA LEU A 57 -4.47 -5.80 -25.46
C LEU A 57 -4.52 -4.55 -24.58
N VAL A 58 -3.49 -3.71 -24.67
CA VAL A 58 -3.42 -2.43 -23.94
C VAL A 58 -3.89 -1.30 -24.83
N GLN A 59 -4.84 -0.51 -24.34
CA GLN A 59 -5.37 0.65 -25.06
C GLN A 59 -5.39 1.89 -24.16
N GLU A 60 -4.57 2.88 -24.51
CA GLU A 60 -4.63 4.20 -23.89
C GLU A 60 -5.83 4.99 -24.42
N MET A 61 -6.57 5.62 -23.50
CA MET A 61 -7.74 6.46 -23.79
C MET A 61 -7.42 7.94 -23.60
N GLN A 62 -8.38 8.82 -23.88
CA GLN A 62 -8.19 10.27 -23.72
C GLN A 62 -8.31 10.78 -22.27
N SER A 63 -8.93 9.99 -21.39
CA SER A 63 -9.09 10.23 -19.95
C SER A 63 -9.53 8.95 -19.23
N GLU A 64 -9.49 8.93 -17.91
CA GLU A 64 -10.01 7.81 -17.10
C GLU A 64 -11.51 7.58 -17.30
N GLY A 65 -12.29 8.63 -17.56
CA GLY A 65 -13.69 8.49 -17.92
C GLY A 65 -13.89 7.73 -19.25
N GLY A 66 -12.99 7.97 -20.21
CA GLY A 66 -12.92 7.22 -21.47
C GLY A 66 -12.45 5.77 -21.25
N ALA A 67 -11.43 5.57 -20.41
CA ALA A 67 -10.96 4.24 -19.99
C ALA A 67 -12.09 3.43 -19.34
N ALA A 68 -12.84 4.00 -18.40
CA ALA A 68 -13.95 3.29 -17.76
C ALA A 68 -15.08 2.92 -18.75
N GLY A 69 -15.36 3.79 -19.73
CA GLY A 69 -16.32 3.48 -20.80
C GLY A 69 -15.82 2.36 -21.73
N ALA A 70 -14.52 2.36 -22.05
CA ALA A 70 -13.90 1.28 -22.83
C ALA A 70 -13.89 -0.05 -22.06
N VAL A 71 -13.61 -0.02 -20.75
CA VAL A 71 -13.75 -1.20 -19.88
C VAL A 71 -15.19 -1.73 -19.91
N HIS A 72 -16.18 -0.85 -19.71
CA HIS A 72 -17.59 -1.23 -19.77
C HIS A 72 -17.97 -1.88 -21.11
N GLY A 73 -17.59 -1.27 -22.23
CA GLY A 73 -17.86 -1.81 -23.56
C GLY A 73 -17.16 -3.15 -23.84
N SER A 74 -15.91 -3.29 -23.43
CA SER A 74 -15.11 -4.51 -23.60
C SER A 74 -15.70 -5.69 -22.80
N LEU A 75 -16.12 -5.44 -21.56
CA LEU A 75 -16.82 -6.42 -20.72
C LEU A 75 -18.17 -6.82 -21.33
N GLN A 76 -18.93 -5.86 -21.85
CA GLN A 76 -20.18 -6.13 -22.56
C GLN A 76 -19.98 -7.01 -23.81
N ALA A 77 -18.82 -6.90 -24.46
CA ALA A 77 -18.42 -7.71 -25.60
C ALA A 77 -17.81 -9.08 -25.22
N GLY A 78 -17.73 -9.41 -23.93
CA GLY A 78 -17.32 -10.74 -23.45
C GLY A 78 -15.81 -10.93 -23.24
N ALA A 79 -15.02 -9.85 -23.18
CA ALA A 79 -13.59 -9.90 -22.87
C ALA A 79 -13.32 -9.50 -21.41
N LEU A 80 -12.56 -10.30 -20.66
CA LEU A 80 -12.15 -9.99 -19.29
C LEU A 80 -11.21 -8.78 -19.31
N THR A 81 -11.63 -7.70 -18.67
CA THR A 81 -10.99 -6.39 -18.83
C THR A 81 -10.66 -5.75 -17.48
N THR A 82 -9.45 -5.19 -17.39
CA THR A 82 -8.90 -4.52 -16.19
C THR A 82 -8.59 -3.05 -16.47
N THR A 83 -8.32 -2.28 -15.42
CA THR A 83 -7.78 -0.92 -15.51
C THR A 83 -6.95 -0.57 -14.28
N TYR A 84 -6.16 0.50 -14.40
CA TYR A 84 -5.26 1.00 -13.36
C TYR A 84 -5.52 2.48 -13.15
N THR A 85 -5.84 2.91 -11.93
CA THR A 85 -6.16 4.32 -11.67
C THR A 85 -5.88 4.73 -10.23
N ALA A 86 -6.10 6.01 -9.92
CA ALA A 86 -5.97 6.59 -8.59
C ALA A 86 -6.69 7.94 -8.52
N SER A 87 -7.03 8.40 -7.32
CA SER A 87 -7.44 9.78 -7.03
C SER A 87 -8.48 10.34 -8.01
N GLN A 88 -8.15 11.42 -8.70
CA GLN A 88 -9.03 12.10 -9.65
C GLN A 88 -9.47 11.18 -10.79
N GLY A 89 -8.59 10.29 -11.22
CA GLY A 89 -8.88 9.33 -12.26
C GLY A 89 -10.02 8.39 -11.86
N LEU A 90 -9.95 7.85 -10.63
CA LEU A 90 -11.01 7.01 -10.08
C LEU A 90 -12.35 7.76 -9.99
N LEU A 91 -12.34 9.04 -9.61
CA LEU A 91 -13.57 9.85 -9.58
C LEU A 91 -14.23 9.98 -10.96
N LEU A 92 -13.44 10.07 -12.04
CA LEU A 92 -13.96 10.12 -13.41
C LEU A 92 -14.54 8.78 -13.88
N MET A 93 -14.19 7.67 -13.22
CA MET A 93 -14.72 6.34 -13.53
C MET A 93 -16.07 6.06 -12.85
N ILE A 94 -16.45 6.80 -11.80
CA ILE A 94 -17.66 6.57 -10.98
C ILE A 94 -18.92 6.32 -11.81
N PRO A 95 -19.27 7.12 -12.84
CA PRO A 95 -20.50 6.89 -13.61
C PRO A 95 -20.54 5.51 -14.28
N ASN A 96 -19.40 5.04 -14.81
CA ASN A 96 -19.29 3.72 -15.41
C ASN A 96 -19.22 2.61 -14.35
N MET A 97 -18.66 2.86 -13.17
CA MET A 97 -18.68 1.87 -12.08
C MET A 97 -20.11 1.47 -11.72
N TYR A 98 -21.05 2.41 -11.60
CA TYR A 98 -22.46 2.06 -11.39
C TYR A 98 -23.05 1.19 -12.49
N LYS A 99 -22.67 1.44 -13.75
CA LYS A 99 -23.12 0.64 -14.90
C LYS A 99 -22.53 -0.76 -14.89
N ILE A 100 -21.21 -0.88 -14.69
CA ILE A 100 -20.49 -2.16 -14.63
C ILE A 100 -21.04 -3.03 -13.50
N ALA A 101 -21.22 -2.46 -12.30
CA ALA A 101 -21.77 -3.17 -11.15
C ALA A 101 -23.25 -3.51 -11.31
N GLY A 102 -24.06 -2.58 -11.81
CA GLY A 102 -25.49 -2.79 -12.07
C GLY A 102 -25.78 -3.85 -13.12
N GLU A 103 -24.84 -4.08 -14.05
CA GLU A 103 -24.94 -5.11 -15.09
C GLU A 103 -24.23 -6.42 -14.72
N LEU A 104 -23.66 -6.50 -13.50
CA LEU A 104 -22.97 -7.67 -12.95
C LEU A 104 -21.91 -8.21 -13.93
N LEU A 105 -20.97 -7.32 -14.27
CA LEU A 105 -19.85 -7.60 -15.16
C LEU A 105 -18.57 -7.85 -14.33
N PRO A 106 -17.87 -8.99 -14.55
CA PRO A 106 -16.68 -9.33 -13.81
C PRO A 106 -15.48 -8.50 -14.27
N CYS A 107 -15.00 -7.59 -13.42
CA CYS A 107 -13.76 -6.86 -13.64
C CYS A 107 -13.03 -6.55 -12.34
N VAL A 108 -11.77 -6.15 -12.45
CA VAL A 108 -10.96 -5.63 -11.35
C VAL A 108 -10.36 -4.28 -11.74
N PHE A 109 -10.57 -3.27 -10.89
CA PHE A 109 -9.90 -1.98 -10.96
C PHE A 109 -8.78 -2.01 -9.93
N HIS A 110 -7.54 -1.96 -10.40
CA HIS A 110 -6.37 -1.88 -9.52
C HIS A 110 -6.08 -0.42 -9.19
N VAL A 111 -6.19 -0.06 -7.91
CA VAL A 111 -6.12 1.32 -7.45
C VAL A 111 -4.97 1.50 -6.47
N SER A 112 -3.99 2.33 -6.85
CA SER A 112 -3.00 2.82 -5.91
C SER A 112 -3.59 4.02 -5.16
N ALA A 113 -4.27 3.76 -4.04
CA ALA A 113 -5.13 4.72 -3.34
C ALA A 113 -4.40 6.02 -3.01
N ARG A 114 -4.99 7.15 -3.39
CA ARG A 114 -4.36 8.48 -3.40
C ARG A 114 -5.33 9.59 -2.98
N THR A 115 -4.77 10.56 -2.25
CA THR A 115 -5.42 11.82 -1.83
C THR A 115 -6.25 12.46 -2.94
N ILE A 116 -7.49 12.87 -2.63
CA ILE A 116 -8.28 13.74 -3.49
C ILE A 116 -7.84 15.20 -3.31
N ALA A 117 -7.67 15.90 -4.43
CA ALA A 117 -7.42 17.34 -4.45
C ALA A 117 -8.58 18.09 -3.80
N SER A 118 -8.32 18.69 -2.64
CA SER A 118 -9.29 19.46 -1.86
C SER A 118 -8.82 20.91 -1.73
N HIS A 119 -8.21 21.28 -0.61
CA HIS A 119 -7.55 22.59 -0.45
C HIS A 119 -6.24 22.67 -1.24
N ALA A 120 -5.64 21.53 -1.59
CA ALA A 120 -4.45 21.40 -2.41
C ALA A 120 -4.45 20.04 -3.13
N LEU A 121 -3.69 19.94 -4.22
CA LEU A 121 -3.36 18.68 -4.86
C LEU A 121 -2.32 17.93 -4.02
N SER A 122 -2.49 16.63 -3.86
CA SER A 122 -1.43 15.73 -3.40
C SER A 122 -1.34 14.52 -4.33
N ILE A 123 -0.12 14.10 -4.63
CA ILE A 123 0.12 12.84 -5.36
C ILE A 123 0.16 11.63 -4.43
N PHE A 124 0.24 11.86 -3.12
CA PHE A 124 0.54 10.86 -2.12
C PHE A 124 -0.68 10.08 -1.63
N GLY A 125 -0.42 8.92 -1.03
CA GLY A 125 -1.40 7.90 -0.70
C GLY A 125 -2.23 8.18 0.55
N ASP A 126 -3.55 8.07 0.39
CA ASP A 126 -4.56 7.88 1.44
C ASP A 126 -5.82 7.30 0.79
N HIS A 127 -6.88 7.03 1.56
CA HIS A 127 -8.08 6.31 1.08
C HIS A 127 -9.20 7.23 0.58
N GLN A 128 -8.98 8.53 0.42
CA GLN A 128 -10.07 9.46 0.03
C GLN A 128 -10.75 9.09 -1.29
N ASP A 129 -9.98 8.57 -2.25
CA ASP A 129 -10.48 8.17 -3.56
C ASP A 129 -11.30 6.88 -3.51
N VAL A 130 -10.78 5.82 -2.90
CA VAL A 130 -11.50 4.55 -2.74
C VAL A 130 -12.75 4.71 -1.87
N MET A 131 -12.70 5.57 -0.85
CA MET A 131 -13.89 5.88 -0.04
C MET A 131 -14.96 6.67 -0.81
N SER A 132 -14.58 7.40 -1.87
CA SER A 132 -15.51 8.14 -2.74
C SER A 132 -16.31 7.23 -3.68
N VAL A 133 -15.92 5.96 -3.82
CA VAL A 133 -16.56 4.98 -4.72
C VAL A 133 -17.24 3.82 -3.99
N ARG A 134 -17.27 3.85 -2.64
CA ARG A 134 -17.80 2.75 -1.80
C ARG A 134 -19.27 2.39 -2.05
N GLN A 135 -20.03 3.31 -2.63
CA GLN A 135 -21.45 3.19 -2.92
C GLN A 135 -21.77 2.73 -4.35
N THR A 136 -20.75 2.56 -5.20
CA THR A 136 -20.95 2.26 -6.64
C THR A 136 -21.48 0.85 -6.91
N GLY A 137 -21.38 -0.05 -5.92
CA GLY A 137 -21.66 -1.48 -6.07
C GLY A 137 -20.42 -2.31 -6.39
N PHE A 138 -19.22 -1.73 -6.42
CA PHE A 138 -18.01 -2.53 -6.47
C PHE A 138 -17.74 -3.17 -5.10
N ALA A 139 -17.31 -4.43 -5.11
CA ALA A 139 -16.61 -5.01 -3.98
C ALA A 139 -15.26 -4.29 -3.79
N MET A 140 -14.75 -4.21 -2.58
CA MET A 140 -13.53 -3.46 -2.27
C MET A 140 -12.60 -4.32 -1.43
N LEU A 141 -11.44 -4.66 -1.98
CA LEU A 141 -10.42 -5.50 -1.36
C LEU A 141 -9.14 -4.68 -1.13
N ALA A 142 -8.66 -4.67 0.10
CA ALA A 142 -7.55 -3.85 0.56
C ALA A 142 -6.30 -4.70 0.89
N GLU A 143 -5.14 -4.19 0.49
CA GLU A 143 -3.86 -4.89 0.61
C GLU A 143 -2.85 -3.98 1.34
N GLY A 144 -2.25 -4.50 2.42
CA GLY A 144 -1.38 -3.78 3.35
C GLY A 144 0.12 -3.90 3.07
N SER A 145 0.55 -4.81 2.22
CA SER A 145 1.97 -5.02 1.90
C SER A 145 2.18 -5.40 0.44
N VAL A 146 3.41 -5.30 -0.06
CA VAL A 146 3.74 -5.74 -1.44
C VAL A 146 3.46 -7.24 -1.62
N GLN A 147 3.68 -8.04 -0.58
CA GLN A 147 3.35 -9.46 -0.59
C GLN A 147 1.83 -9.68 -0.67
N GLU A 148 1.04 -8.97 0.15
CA GLU A 148 -0.43 -9.04 0.09
C GLU A 148 -0.94 -8.61 -1.28
N VAL A 149 -0.31 -7.63 -1.94
CA VAL A 149 -0.66 -7.25 -3.32
C VAL A 149 -0.49 -8.42 -4.29
N MET A 150 0.62 -9.17 -4.19
CA MET A 150 0.82 -10.38 -5.00
C MET A 150 -0.24 -11.45 -4.74
N ASP A 151 -0.64 -11.63 -3.47
CA ASP A 151 -1.51 -12.74 -3.07
C ASP A 151 -3.00 -12.44 -3.28
N LEU A 152 -3.47 -11.30 -2.81
CA LEU A 152 -4.88 -10.93 -2.75
C LEU A 152 -5.40 -10.36 -4.08
N SER A 153 -4.53 -9.84 -4.95
CA SER A 153 -4.91 -9.45 -6.31
C SER A 153 -5.49 -10.63 -7.09
N ALA A 154 -5.01 -11.86 -6.83
CA ALA A 154 -5.52 -13.06 -7.47
C ALA A 154 -6.91 -13.41 -6.92
N VAL A 155 -7.12 -13.23 -5.61
CA VAL A 155 -8.43 -13.38 -4.97
C VAL A 155 -9.46 -12.46 -5.61
N ALA A 156 -9.13 -11.19 -5.87
CA ALA A 156 -10.04 -10.24 -6.51
C ALA A 156 -10.48 -10.71 -7.92
N HIS A 157 -9.53 -11.17 -8.74
CA HIS A 157 -9.79 -11.66 -10.10
C HIS A 157 -10.60 -12.97 -10.12
N LEU A 158 -10.27 -13.91 -9.23
CA LEU A 158 -11.02 -15.16 -9.11
C LEU A 158 -12.45 -14.91 -8.59
N SER A 159 -12.59 -14.05 -7.58
CA SER A 159 -13.87 -13.73 -6.95
C SER A 159 -14.78 -12.92 -7.85
N THR A 160 -14.27 -11.97 -8.63
CA THR A 160 -15.09 -11.17 -9.56
C THR A 160 -15.70 -12.05 -10.64
N ILE A 161 -14.94 -13.02 -11.17
CA ILE A 161 -15.41 -13.97 -12.19
C ILE A 161 -16.50 -14.88 -11.62
N LYS A 162 -16.28 -15.42 -10.40
CA LYS A 162 -17.24 -16.32 -9.74
C LYS A 162 -18.53 -15.61 -9.30
N SER A 163 -18.41 -14.42 -8.71
CA SER A 163 -19.54 -13.68 -8.12
C SER A 163 -20.28 -12.81 -9.13
N ARG A 164 -19.63 -12.45 -10.25
CA ARG A 164 -20.03 -11.41 -11.20
C ARG A 164 -20.01 -9.98 -10.66
N VAL A 165 -19.65 -9.78 -9.40
CA VAL A 165 -19.56 -8.45 -8.78
C VAL A 165 -18.17 -7.89 -9.08
N PRO A 166 -18.06 -6.68 -9.67
CA PRO A 166 -16.76 -6.08 -9.97
C PRO A 166 -16.01 -5.66 -8.70
N PHE A 167 -14.68 -5.65 -8.75
CA PHE A 167 -13.81 -5.35 -7.60
C PHE A 167 -12.99 -4.08 -7.81
N VAL A 168 -12.91 -3.24 -6.79
CA VAL A 168 -11.80 -2.31 -6.57
C VAL A 168 -10.80 -3.04 -5.69
N ASN A 169 -9.66 -3.40 -6.28
CA ASN A 169 -8.53 -3.96 -5.55
C ASN A 169 -7.53 -2.82 -5.29
N PHE A 170 -7.25 -2.51 -4.03
CA PHE A 170 -6.49 -1.30 -3.71
C PHE A 170 -5.44 -1.48 -2.61
N PHE A 171 -4.40 -0.67 -2.75
CA PHE A 171 -3.26 -0.60 -1.86
C PHE A 171 -2.74 0.83 -1.79
N ASP A 172 -2.02 1.16 -0.73
CA ASP A 172 -1.66 2.54 -0.43
C ASP A 172 -0.67 3.11 -1.45
N GLY A 173 -1.07 4.22 -2.10
CA GLY A 173 -0.23 4.93 -3.06
C GLY A 173 1.08 5.39 -2.43
N PHE A 174 2.18 5.17 -3.16
CA PHE A 174 3.57 5.29 -2.71
C PHE A 174 3.95 4.30 -1.60
N ARG A 175 3.23 4.27 -0.48
CA ARG A 175 3.61 3.51 0.71
C ARG A 175 3.69 2.01 0.47
N THR A 176 2.80 1.48 -0.37
CA THR A 176 2.84 0.10 -0.87
C THR A 176 3.18 0.08 -2.35
N SER A 177 2.60 0.98 -3.14
CA SER A 177 2.74 0.92 -4.61
C SER A 177 4.17 1.14 -5.13
N HIS A 178 4.99 1.89 -4.39
CA HIS A 178 6.39 2.20 -4.74
C HIS A 178 7.41 1.68 -3.73
N GLU A 179 6.95 1.01 -2.68
CA GLU A 179 7.84 0.31 -1.77
C GLU A 179 8.36 -0.95 -2.48
N ILE A 180 9.67 -1.09 -2.57
CA ILE A 180 10.30 -2.29 -3.11
C ILE A 180 10.47 -3.28 -1.97
N GLN A 181 9.98 -4.50 -2.14
CA GLN A 181 10.20 -5.60 -1.21
C GLN A 181 10.66 -6.86 -1.96
N LYS A 182 11.41 -7.72 -1.27
CA LYS A 182 11.59 -9.11 -1.69
C LYS A 182 10.41 -9.94 -1.21
N ILE A 183 9.61 -10.41 -2.16
CA ILE A 183 8.38 -11.15 -1.93
C ILE A 183 8.47 -12.54 -2.56
N GLU A 184 7.65 -13.47 -2.07
CA GLU A 184 7.33 -14.70 -2.78
C GLU A 184 6.40 -14.38 -3.94
N MET A 185 6.80 -14.79 -5.13
CA MET A 185 6.08 -14.56 -6.37
C MET A 185 5.17 -15.75 -6.66
N ILE A 186 3.90 -15.47 -6.96
CA ILE A 186 2.95 -16.46 -7.45
C ILE A 186 3.15 -16.62 -8.96
N GLU A 187 3.30 -17.84 -9.44
CA GLU A 187 3.35 -18.14 -10.87
C GLU A 187 1.97 -18.45 -11.45
N GLN A 188 1.86 -18.25 -12.76
CA GLN A 188 0.60 -18.40 -13.49
C GLN A 188 0.01 -19.82 -13.38
N ASP A 189 0.85 -20.84 -13.39
CA ASP A 189 0.47 -22.25 -13.29
C ASP A 189 -0.03 -22.64 -11.88
N GLU A 190 0.32 -21.88 -10.85
CA GLU A 190 -0.16 -22.10 -9.49
C GLU A 190 -1.61 -21.64 -9.32
N VAL A 191 -2.01 -20.55 -9.97
CA VAL A 191 -3.36 -19.96 -9.83
C VAL A 191 -4.32 -20.28 -10.98
N ALA A 192 -3.81 -20.63 -12.17
CA ALA A 192 -4.66 -21.01 -13.31
C ALA A 192 -5.67 -22.14 -12.98
N PRO A 193 -5.33 -23.17 -12.19
CA PRO A 193 -6.29 -24.22 -11.80
C PRO A 193 -7.43 -23.73 -10.91
N LEU A 194 -7.31 -22.55 -10.27
CA LEU A 194 -8.36 -21.99 -9.41
C LEU A 194 -9.44 -21.25 -10.21
N LEU A 195 -9.18 -20.92 -11.48
CA LEU A 195 -10.12 -20.21 -12.34
C LEU A 195 -11.33 -21.08 -12.67
N ASP A 196 -12.51 -20.60 -12.31
CA ASP A 196 -13.78 -21.25 -12.65
C ASP A 196 -14.11 -21.02 -14.14
N MET A 197 -13.74 -21.99 -14.98
CA MET A 197 -13.98 -21.94 -16.41
C MET A 197 -15.46 -21.99 -16.78
N ASP A 198 -16.33 -22.55 -15.94
CA ASP A 198 -17.78 -22.52 -16.19
C ASP A 198 -18.32 -21.09 -16.02
N ALA A 199 -17.86 -20.37 -14.99
CA ALA A 199 -18.18 -18.96 -14.81
C ALA A 199 -17.64 -18.07 -15.95
N VAL A 200 -16.43 -18.35 -16.46
CA VAL A 200 -15.87 -17.67 -17.65
C VAL A 200 -16.75 -17.94 -18.88
N ASN A 201 -17.14 -19.19 -19.10
CA ASN A 201 -18.01 -19.57 -20.22
C ASN A 201 -19.40 -18.91 -20.11
N GLU A 202 -19.96 -18.82 -18.90
CA GLU A 202 -21.23 -18.13 -18.64
C GLU A 202 -21.11 -16.62 -18.90
N PHE A 203 -20.00 -15.98 -18.50
CA PHE A 203 -19.71 -14.60 -18.84
C PHE A 203 -19.69 -14.38 -20.35
N ARG A 204 -18.94 -15.20 -21.09
CA ARG A 204 -18.84 -15.14 -22.56
C ARG A 204 -20.18 -15.41 -23.25
N ALA A 205 -20.98 -16.35 -22.76
CA ALA A 205 -22.31 -16.64 -23.30
C ALA A 205 -23.31 -15.48 -23.13
N ARG A 206 -23.03 -14.54 -22.20
CA ARG A 206 -23.81 -13.32 -22.01
C ARG A 206 -23.24 -12.11 -22.77
N ALA A 207 -22.19 -12.27 -23.57
CA ALA A 207 -21.68 -11.16 -24.38
C ALA A 207 -22.73 -10.63 -25.37
N LEU A 208 -22.65 -9.35 -25.72
CA LEU A 208 -23.42 -8.80 -26.83
C LEU A 208 -22.92 -9.42 -28.14
N SER A 209 -23.80 -10.15 -28.82
CA SER A 209 -23.51 -10.75 -30.14
C SER A 209 -24.71 -10.58 -31.07
N PRO A 210 -24.50 -10.26 -32.37
CA PRO A 210 -25.59 -10.21 -33.34
C PRO A 210 -26.26 -11.58 -33.57
N ASP A 211 -25.60 -12.69 -33.25
CA ASP A 211 -26.15 -14.05 -33.39
C ASP A 211 -27.15 -14.40 -32.29
N ALA A 212 -27.07 -13.73 -31.13
CA ALA A 212 -27.96 -13.89 -29.98
C ALA A 212 -28.19 -12.53 -29.29
N PRO A 213 -28.89 -11.58 -29.94
CA PRO A 213 -28.94 -10.20 -29.48
C PRO A 213 -29.80 -10.03 -28.22
N VAL A 214 -29.34 -9.16 -27.33
CA VAL A 214 -30.08 -8.70 -26.15
C VAL A 214 -30.01 -7.18 -26.03
N ALA A 215 -31.00 -6.57 -25.37
CA ALA A 215 -30.98 -5.15 -25.04
C ALA A 215 -30.55 -4.96 -23.57
N ARG A 216 -29.69 -3.97 -23.31
CA ARG A 216 -29.16 -3.64 -21.97
C ARG A 216 -29.14 -2.12 -21.77
N GLY A 217 -29.16 -1.69 -20.51
CA GLY A 217 -29.10 -0.27 -20.17
C GLY A 217 -30.32 0.53 -20.62
N MET A 218 -31.50 -0.09 -20.62
CA MET A 218 -32.76 0.56 -20.97
C MET A 218 -33.14 1.64 -19.93
N ALA A 219 -34.01 2.57 -20.34
CA ALA A 219 -34.65 3.49 -19.42
C ALA A 219 -35.87 2.82 -18.79
N GLU A 220 -35.96 2.86 -17.46
CA GLU A 220 -37.05 2.25 -16.69
C GLU A 220 -37.82 3.32 -15.91
N ASN A 221 -39.14 3.12 -15.78
CA ASN A 221 -39.99 3.96 -14.96
C ASN A 221 -40.02 3.45 -13.51
N SER A 222 -40.65 4.22 -12.63
CA SER A 222 -40.74 3.92 -11.20
C SER A 222 -41.57 2.68 -10.85
N ASP A 223 -42.31 2.12 -11.80
CA ASP A 223 -43.13 0.93 -11.63
C ASP A 223 -42.30 -0.37 -11.55
N VAL A 224 -41.09 -0.38 -12.12
CA VAL A 224 -40.21 -1.56 -12.17
C VAL A 224 -38.78 -1.34 -11.69
N PHE A 225 -38.26 -0.10 -11.73
CA PHE A 225 -36.84 0.17 -11.45
C PHE A 225 -36.39 -0.33 -10.09
N PHE A 226 -37.21 -0.14 -9.05
CA PHE A 226 -36.85 -0.53 -7.70
C PHE A 226 -36.71 -2.06 -7.58
N GLN A 227 -37.66 -2.82 -8.13
CA GLN A 227 -37.63 -4.28 -8.14
C GLN A 227 -36.41 -4.81 -8.89
N HIS A 228 -36.06 -4.23 -10.03
CA HIS A 228 -34.86 -4.62 -10.78
C HIS A 228 -33.58 -4.25 -10.03
N ARG A 229 -33.53 -3.10 -9.35
CA ARG A 229 -32.36 -2.70 -8.56
C ARG A 229 -32.06 -3.65 -7.40
N GLU A 230 -33.09 -4.17 -6.74
CA GLU A 230 -33.00 -5.16 -5.64
C GLU A 230 -32.73 -6.59 -6.14
N SER A 231 -32.93 -6.87 -7.44
CA SER A 231 -32.72 -8.22 -7.98
C SER A 231 -31.27 -8.71 -7.92
N CYS A 232 -30.31 -7.80 -7.71
CA CYS A 232 -28.90 -8.14 -7.57
C CYS A 232 -28.51 -8.63 -6.16
N ASN A 233 -29.37 -8.50 -5.14
CA ASN A 233 -28.99 -8.70 -3.73
C ASN A 233 -28.29 -10.03 -3.47
N LYS A 234 -28.82 -11.13 -4.02
CA LYS A 234 -28.24 -12.48 -3.89
C LYS A 234 -26.79 -12.60 -4.36
N TYR A 235 -26.36 -11.77 -5.32
CA TYR A 235 -24.98 -11.77 -5.81
C TYR A 235 -24.05 -11.13 -4.78
N TYR A 236 -24.46 -10.00 -4.20
CA TYR A 236 -23.69 -9.30 -3.16
C TYR A 236 -23.65 -10.06 -1.84
N GLU A 237 -24.75 -10.70 -1.45
CA GLU A 237 -24.82 -11.58 -0.26
C GLU A 237 -23.85 -12.76 -0.33
N ALA A 238 -23.54 -13.24 -1.54
CA ALA A 238 -22.62 -14.36 -1.75
C ALA A 238 -21.14 -13.93 -1.78
N VAL A 239 -20.82 -12.65 -2.03
CA VAL A 239 -19.42 -12.19 -2.19
C VAL A 239 -18.54 -12.53 -0.98
N PRO A 240 -18.94 -12.28 0.29
CA PRO A 240 -18.09 -12.56 1.44
C PRO A 240 -17.59 -14.01 1.49
N GLU A 241 -18.49 -14.98 1.32
CA GLU A 241 -18.13 -16.41 1.39
C GLU A 241 -17.31 -16.84 0.16
N ILE A 242 -17.55 -16.25 -1.02
CA ILE A 242 -16.73 -16.49 -2.23
C ILE A 242 -15.30 -16.00 -2.03
N VAL A 243 -15.14 -14.79 -1.47
CA VAL A 243 -13.81 -14.20 -1.22
C VAL A 243 -13.07 -15.03 -0.16
N GLU A 244 -13.75 -15.45 0.90
CA GLU A 244 -13.18 -16.29 1.95
C GLU A 244 -12.69 -17.65 1.38
N ASP A 245 -13.45 -18.30 0.51
CA ASP A 245 -13.04 -19.54 -0.18
C ASP A 245 -11.78 -19.33 -1.06
N TYR A 246 -11.72 -18.24 -1.82
CA TYR A 246 -10.53 -17.95 -2.62
C TYR A 246 -9.32 -17.51 -1.80
N MET A 247 -9.51 -16.81 -0.68
CA MET A 247 -8.44 -16.54 0.29
C MET A 247 -7.87 -17.85 0.83
N GLN A 248 -8.71 -18.80 1.24
CA GLN A 248 -8.25 -20.12 1.71
C GLN A 248 -7.48 -20.90 0.64
N LYS A 249 -7.90 -20.84 -0.62
CA LYS A 249 -7.19 -21.47 -1.74
C LYS A 249 -5.81 -20.83 -1.97
N ILE A 250 -5.72 -19.50 -1.91
CA ILE A 250 -4.44 -18.79 -2.00
C ILE A 250 -3.57 -19.10 -0.76
N SER A 251 -4.15 -19.18 0.43
CA SER A 251 -3.45 -19.60 1.64
C SER A 251 -2.89 -21.02 1.55
N ALA A 252 -3.59 -21.94 0.89
CA ALA A 252 -3.10 -23.29 0.66
C ALA A 252 -1.89 -23.34 -0.30
N ILE A 253 -1.83 -22.44 -1.29
CA ILE A 253 -0.70 -22.32 -2.23
C ILE A 253 0.51 -21.69 -1.53
N THR A 254 0.27 -20.57 -0.85
CA THR A 254 1.31 -19.69 -0.34
C THR A 254 1.80 -20.06 1.06
N GLY A 255 0.95 -20.70 1.86
CA GLY A 255 1.14 -20.91 3.29
C GLY A 255 0.84 -19.67 4.16
N ARG A 256 0.32 -18.58 3.58
CA ARG A 256 -0.06 -17.35 4.31
C ARG A 256 -1.56 -17.29 4.50
N GLU A 257 -2.02 -17.19 5.74
CA GLU A 257 -3.44 -17.25 6.09
C GLU A 257 -4.14 -15.89 5.90
N TYR A 258 -5.20 -15.89 5.09
CA TYR A 258 -6.01 -14.70 4.80
C TYR A 258 -7.49 -14.98 5.08
N HIS A 259 -8.16 -13.95 5.59
CA HIS A 259 -9.60 -13.90 5.87
C HIS A 259 -10.13 -12.53 5.46
N LEU A 260 -11.45 -12.35 5.41
CA LEU A 260 -12.04 -11.02 5.18
C LEU A 260 -11.55 -9.99 6.21
N PHE A 261 -11.35 -10.46 7.45
CA PHE A 261 -10.87 -9.71 8.60
C PHE A 261 -9.82 -10.56 9.33
N ASN A 262 -8.54 -10.21 9.22
CA ASN A 262 -7.46 -10.93 9.89
C ASN A 262 -7.21 -10.34 11.28
N TYR A 263 -7.26 -11.17 12.32
CA TYR A 263 -6.86 -10.77 13.67
C TYR A 263 -5.37 -11.01 13.90
N TYR A 264 -4.69 -10.04 14.52
CA TYR A 264 -3.31 -10.16 14.99
C TYR A 264 -3.16 -9.64 16.42
N GLY A 265 -2.49 -10.39 17.29
CA GLY A 265 -2.15 -9.95 18.65
C GLY A 265 -2.54 -10.94 19.73
N HIS A 266 -2.67 -10.45 20.96
CA HIS A 266 -2.87 -11.31 22.12
C HIS A 266 -4.26 -12.00 22.04
N PRO A 267 -4.39 -13.33 22.25
CA PRO A 267 -5.67 -14.03 22.11
C PRO A 267 -6.75 -13.56 23.09
N GLU A 268 -6.34 -12.96 24.20
CA GLU A 268 -7.20 -12.28 25.19
C GLU A 268 -7.04 -10.76 25.18
N ALA A 269 -6.85 -10.12 24.03
CA ALA A 269 -6.69 -8.67 23.97
C ALA A 269 -7.86 -7.92 24.61
N GLU A 270 -7.56 -6.83 25.31
CA GLU A 270 -8.56 -5.93 25.90
C GLU A 270 -8.73 -4.64 25.10
N ARG A 271 -7.69 -4.27 24.32
CA ARG A 271 -7.65 -3.09 23.46
C ARG A 271 -7.29 -3.52 22.04
N VAL A 272 -8.11 -3.14 21.07
CA VAL A 272 -7.92 -3.53 19.66
C VAL A 272 -7.96 -2.32 18.73
N ILE A 273 -7.10 -2.32 17.72
CA ILE A 273 -7.18 -1.38 16.59
C ILE A 273 -7.90 -2.08 15.42
N ILE A 274 -8.78 -1.38 14.71
CA ILE A 274 -9.31 -1.84 13.42
C ILE A 274 -8.82 -0.88 12.35
N ALA A 275 -8.10 -1.40 11.36
CA ALA A 275 -7.50 -0.59 10.31
C ALA A 275 -7.40 -1.34 8.97
N MET A 276 -7.06 -0.59 7.93
CA MET A 276 -6.99 -1.09 6.56
C MET A 276 -5.76 -0.51 5.85
N GLY A 277 -5.19 -1.28 4.92
CA GLY A 277 -4.00 -0.88 4.17
C GLY A 277 -2.72 -0.96 4.99
N SER A 278 -1.67 -0.26 4.55
CA SER A 278 -0.29 -0.46 5.01
C SER A 278 -0.02 -0.18 6.47
N VAL A 279 -0.91 0.53 7.16
CA VAL A 279 -0.77 0.78 8.60
C VAL A 279 -0.84 -0.51 9.41
N THR A 280 -1.50 -1.55 8.89
CA THR A 280 -1.63 -2.83 9.59
C THR A 280 -0.26 -3.45 9.84
N GLN A 281 0.64 -3.37 8.86
CA GLN A 281 2.02 -3.87 8.97
C GLN A 281 2.82 -3.13 10.06
N ALA A 282 2.74 -1.80 10.12
CA ALA A 282 3.38 -1.01 11.17
C ALA A 282 2.75 -1.24 12.56
N ALA A 283 1.44 -1.53 12.60
CA ALA A 283 0.74 -1.83 13.83
C ALA A 283 1.12 -3.21 14.40
N GLU A 284 1.40 -4.20 13.56
CA GLU A 284 1.92 -5.50 14.03
C GLU A 284 3.25 -5.33 14.80
N GLU A 285 4.19 -4.51 14.30
CA GLU A 285 5.43 -4.22 15.02
C GLU A 285 5.20 -3.52 16.38
N ALA A 286 4.24 -2.59 16.43
CA ALA A 286 3.85 -1.95 17.69
C ALA A 286 3.21 -2.95 18.67
N ILE A 287 2.36 -3.85 18.18
CA ILE A 287 1.69 -4.90 18.96
C ILE A 287 2.71 -5.89 19.51
N ASP A 288 3.69 -6.33 18.70
CA ASP A 288 4.75 -7.24 19.13
C ASP A 288 5.55 -6.65 20.30
N HIS A 289 5.90 -5.37 20.20
CA HIS A 289 6.60 -4.65 21.27
C HIS A 289 5.78 -4.54 22.55
N LEU A 290 4.48 -4.23 22.45
CA LEU A 290 3.58 -4.11 23.60
C LEU A 290 3.31 -5.48 24.24
N MET A 291 3.11 -6.53 23.44
CA MET A 291 2.94 -7.90 23.94
C MET A 291 4.20 -8.42 24.62
N ALA A 292 5.39 -8.09 24.12
CA ALA A 292 6.66 -8.43 24.79
C ALA A 292 6.78 -7.78 26.19
N LYS A 293 6.05 -6.69 26.44
CA LYS A 293 5.92 -6.04 27.76
C LYS A 293 4.76 -6.59 28.61
N GLY A 294 4.03 -7.58 28.11
CA GLY A 294 2.89 -8.20 28.78
C GLY A 294 1.55 -7.51 28.56
N GLU A 295 1.45 -6.56 27.61
CA GLU A 295 0.19 -5.89 27.31
C GLU A 295 -0.74 -6.75 26.45
N LYS A 296 -2.02 -6.75 26.80
CA LYS A 296 -3.09 -7.46 26.08
C LYS A 296 -3.69 -6.58 24.98
N VAL A 297 -2.97 -6.47 23.86
CA VAL A 297 -3.36 -5.66 22.70
C VAL A 297 -3.47 -6.50 21.42
N GLY A 298 -4.23 -6.01 20.45
CA GLY A 298 -4.34 -6.64 19.13
C GLY A 298 -4.90 -5.70 18.06
N MET A 299 -5.12 -6.24 16.87
CA MET A 299 -5.63 -5.53 15.71
C MET A 299 -6.50 -6.45 14.84
N ILE A 300 -7.48 -5.86 14.16
CA ILE A 300 -8.11 -6.45 12.98
C ILE A 300 -7.65 -5.68 11.73
N ALA A 301 -7.00 -6.39 10.82
CA ALA A 301 -6.73 -5.93 9.46
C ALA A 301 -7.95 -6.23 8.57
N VAL A 302 -8.53 -5.18 7.99
CA VAL A 302 -9.67 -5.31 7.07
C VAL A 302 -9.15 -5.53 5.65
N HIS A 303 -9.44 -6.69 5.07
CA HIS A 303 -9.16 -6.96 3.65
C HIS A 303 -10.40 -6.71 2.80
N LEU A 304 -11.53 -7.40 3.06
CA LEU A 304 -12.77 -7.15 2.33
C LEU A 304 -13.58 -6.04 3.01
N TYR A 305 -13.43 -4.81 2.54
CA TYR A 305 -14.19 -3.66 3.03
C TYR A 305 -15.61 -3.60 2.47
N ARG A 306 -15.83 -4.03 1.21
CA ARG A 306 -17.16 -4.13 0.62
C ARG A 306 -17.33 -5.45 -0.15
N PRO A 307 -18.47 -6.15 -0.01
CA PRO A 307 -19.52 -5.94 1.01
C PRO A 307 -18.98 -6.12 2.44
N PHE A 308 -19.41 -5.25 3.36
CA PHE A 308 -18.93 -5.29 4.74
C PHE A 308 -19.66 -6.39 5.51
N SER A 309 -18.94 -7.41 5.98
CA SER A 309 -19.56 -8.55 6.66
C SER A 309 -19.41 -8.47 8.17
N ALA A 310 -20.43 -7.91 8.84
CA ALA A 310 -20.49 -7.83 10.30
C ALA A 310 -20.28 -9.20 10.98
N LYS A 311 -20.85 -10.27 10.41
CA LYS A 311 -20.65 -11.66 10.85
C LYS A 311 -19.16 -12.02 10.97
N HIS A 312 -18.37 -11.73 9.94
CA HIS A 312 -16.95 -12.10 9.90
C HIS A 312 -16.10 -11.18 10.79
N LEU A 313 -16.43 -9.88 10.84
CA LEU A 313 -15.78 -8.94 11.78
C LEU A 313 -15.95 -9.39 13.24
N LEU A 314 -17.18 -9.67 13.65
CA LEU A 314 -17.49 -10.07 15.02
C LEU A 314 -16.89 -11.44 15.36
N ALA A 315 -16.78 -12.35 14.39
CA ALA A 315 -16.13 -13.64 14.57
C ALA A 315 -14.61 -13.51 14.77
N ALA A 316 -13.97 -12.54 14.10
CA ALA A 316 -12.54 -12.27 14.25
C ALA A 316 -12.18 -11.53 15.56
N MET A 317 -13.15 -10.85 16.19
CA MET A 317 -12.91 -10.08 17.42
C MET A 317 -12.82 -10.98 18.66
N PRO A 318 -11.75 -10.89 19.49
CA PRO A 318 -11.71 -11.55 20.78
C PRO A 318 -12.82 -11.06 21.73
N LYS A 319 -13.44 -11.99 22.46
CA LYS A 319 -14.55 -11.67 23.39
C LYS A 319 -14.14 -10.85 24.60
N THR A 320 -12.84 -10.72 24.86
CA THR A 320 -12.26 -9.99 26.00
C THR A 320 -12.09 -8.50 25.73
N VAL A 321 -12.34 -8.05 24.50
CA VAL A 321 -12.10 -6.67 24.07
C VAL A 321 -13.08 -5.72 24.76
N LYS A 322 -12.53 -4.64 25.30
CA LYS A 322 -13.27 -3.58 26.02
C LYS A 322 -13.24 -2.26 25.28
N ASN A 323 -12.12 -1.95 24.62
CA ASN A 323 -11.92 -0.69 23.90
C ASN A 323 -11.39 -0.97 22.49
N VAL A 324 -11.95 -0.27 21.50
CA VAL A 324 -11.58 -0.36 20.09
C VAL A 324 -11.26 1.03 19.55
N ALA A 325 -10.13 1.19 18.85
CA ALA A 325 -9.88 2.35 18.00
C ALA A 325 -10.03 1.96 16.53
N VAL A 326 -10.86 2.67 15.79
CA VAL A 326 -10.97 2.49 14.34
C VAL A 326 -10.17 3.59 13.65
N LEU A 327 -9.21 3.18 12.81
CA LEU A 327 -8.30 4.09 12.13
C LEU A 327 -8.67 4.25 10.66
N ASP A 328 -9.17 5.42 10.31
CA ASP A 328 -9.51 5.80 8.95
C ASP A 328 -8.37 6.60 8.29
N ARG A 329 -7.99 6.20 7.07
CA ARG A 329 -7.02 6.91 6.23
C ARG A 329 -7.70 7.89 5.29
N THR A 330 -8.77 8.54 5.74
CA THR A 330 -9.55 9.51 4.95
C THR A 330 -10.10 10.61 5.86
N LYS A 331 -10.63 11.68 5.27
CA LYS A 331 -11.38 12.71 5.98
C LYS A 331 -12.69 13.00 5.24
N GLU A 332 -13.82 12.80 5.92
CA GLU A 332 -15.13 13.30 5.47
C GLU A 332 -15.55 14.55 6.29
N PRO A 333 -15.31 15.78 5.80
CA PRO A 333 -15.64 16.99 6.55
C PRO A 333 -17.15 17.09 6.85
N GLY A 334 -17.50 17.22 8.13
CA GLY A 334 -18.90 17.36 8.57
C GLY A 334 -19.65 16.05 8.76
N ALA A 335 -19.05 14.90 8.41
CA ALA A 335 -19.62 13.59 8.73
C ALA A 335 -19.60 13.33 10.25
N SER A 336 -20.51 12.48 10.71
CA SER A 336 -20.56 12.05 12.12
C SER A 336 -19.34 11.20 12.51
N GLY A 337 -18.73 10.53 11.54
CA GLY A 337 -17.48 9.79 11.62
C GLY A 337 -16.98 9.44 10.21
N ASP A 338 -15.74 8.95 10.10
CA ASP A 338 -15.18 8.49 8.83
C ASP A 338 -15.71 7.07 8.48
N PRO A 339 -15.61 6.60 7.22
CA PRO A 339 -16.38 5.45 6.72
C PRO A 339 -16.17 4.14 7.47
N LEU A 340 -14.93 3.73 7.73
CA LEU A 340 -14.67 2.45 8.41
C LEU A 340 -15.18 2.48 9.85
N TYR A 341 -14.97 3.59 10.55
CA TYR A 341 -15.56 3.80 11.87
C TYR A 341 -17.08 3.65 11.86
N LEU A 342 -17.79 4.23 10.89
CA LEU A 342 -19.26 4.13 10.81
C LEU A 342 -19.73 2.69 10.57
N ASP A 343 -19.04 1.93 9.72
CA ASP A 343 -19.38 0.52 9.47
C ASP A 343 -19.12 -0.36 10.70
N VAL A 344 -18.05 -0.08 11.45
CA VAL A 344 -17.78 -0.79 12.72
C VAL A 344 -18.86 -0.47 13.75
N ILE A 345 -19.27 0.80 13.89
CA ILE A 345 -20.37 1.18 14.79
C ILE A 345 -21.66 0.46 14.42
N GLU A 346 -21.97 0.36 13.12
CA GLU A 346 -23.14 -0.38 12.63
C GLU A 346 -23.06 -1.87 12.94
N ALA A 347 -21.91 -2.51 12.73
CA ALA A 347 -21.72 -3.93 13.01
C ALA A 347 -21.88 -4.30 14.49
N TYR A 348 -21.62 -3.36 15.40
CA TYR A 348 -21.85 -3.53 16.85
C TYR A 348 -23.23 -3.04 17.31
N ALA A 349 -24.07 -2.49 16.43
CA ALA A 349 -25.38 -1.99 16.82
C ALA A 349 -26.27 -3.13 17.35
N GLY A 350 -26.69 -3.02 18.61
CA GLY A 350 -27.51 -4.03 19.27
C GLY A 350 -26.75 -5.26 19.78
N VAL A 351 -25.41 -5.29 19.67
CA VAL A 351 -24.58 -6.34 20.28
C VAL A 351 -24.44 -6.09 21.78
N GLU A 352 -24.89 -7.05 22.60
CA GLU A 352 -24.76 -6.97 24.05
C GLU A 352 -23.29 -7.03 24.47
N GLY A 353 -22.87 -6.11 25.35
CA GLY A 353 -21.48 -6.02 25.81
C GLY A 353 -20.50 -5.49 24.75
N ALA A 354 -20.99 -4.75 23.74
CA ALA A 354 -20.13 -4.09 22.76
C ALA A 354 -19.03 -3.24 23.44
N PRO A 355 -17.80 -3.23 22.90
CA PRO A 355 -16.71 -2.42 23.44
C PRO A 355 -16.98 -0.93 23.23
N ALA A 356 -16.28 -0.07 23.98
CA ALA A 356 -16.21 1.34 23.65
C ALA A 356 -15.42 1.50 22.34
N ILE A 357 -15.99 2.20 21.36
CA ILE A 357 -15.39 2.39 20.03
C ILE A 357 -15.09 3.87 19.85
N VAL A 358 -13.83 4.20 19.55
CA VAL A 358 -13.39 5.57 19.23
C VAL A 358 -12.84 5.66 17.81
N ALA A 359 -12.99 6.82 17.19
CA ALA A 359 -12.52 7.13 15.85
C ALA A 359 -11.15 7.82 15.87
N GLY A 360 -10.25 7.39 14.99
CA GLY A 360 -8.95 8.02 14.75
C GLY A 360 -8.68 8.22 13.27
N ARG A 361 -8.03 9.32 12.92
CA ARG A 361 -7.56 9.58 11.55
C ARG A 361 -6.04 9.62 11.49
N TYR A 362 -5.48 9.04 10.43
CA TYR A 362 -4.04 8.98 10.22
C TYR A 362 -3.68 9.12 8.74
N GLY A 363 -2.38 9.26 8.44
CA GLY A 363 -1.82 8.89 7.14
C GLY A 363 -2.26 9.67 5.91
N LEU A 364 -3.02 10.76 6.04
CA LEU A 364 -3.45 11.58 4.90
C LEU A 364 -2.26 12.07 4.08
N ALA A 365 -2.35 11.98 2.75
CA ALA A 365 -1.27 12.34 1.83
C ALA A 365 0.09 11.73 2.19
N SER A 366 0.12 10.43 2.50
CA SER A 366 1.30 9.68 2.96
C SER A 366 2.02 10.32 4.15
N LYS A 367 1.29 11.00 5.04
CA LYS A 367 1.84 11.41 6.33
C LYS A 367 2.37 10.16 7.06
N ASP A 368 3.66 10.19 7.41
CA ASP A 368 4.32 9.03 8.01
C ASP A 368 3.62 8.63 9.32
N THR A 369 3.28 7.35 9.42
CA THR A 369 2.58 6.76 10.56
C THR A 369 3.43 5.63 11.12
N THR A 370 4.05 5.87 12.26
CA THR A 370 5.11 5.03 12.80
C THR A 370 4.59 4.11 13.91
N PRO A 371 5.29 3.01 14.23
CA PRO A 371 4.91 2.15 15.35
C PRO A 371 4.80 2.91 16.70
N ALA A 372 5.64 3.92 16.93
CA ALA A 372 5.53 4.79 18.11
C ALA A 372 4.18 5.53 18.15
N GLN A 373 3.73 6.04 17.01
CA GLN A 373 2.42 6.68 16.90
C GLN A 373 1.28 5.67 17.08
N ILE A 374 1.42 4.41 16.64
CA ILE A 374 0.44 3.36 16.93
C ILE A 374 0.41 3.02 18.43
N ILE A 375 1.55 3.00 19.11
CA ILE A 375 1.59 2.85 20.58
C ILE A 375 0.78 3.97 21.25
N SER A 376 0.89 5.21 20.76
CA SER A 376 0.08 6.33 21.30
C SER A 376 -1.44 6.10 21.16
N VAL A 377 -1.88 5.34 20.16
CA VAL A 377 -3.30 4.94 20.01
C VAL A 377 -3.68 3.92 21.09
N PHE A 378 -2.83 2.94 21.37
CA PHE A 378 -3.06 2.00 22.47
C PHE A 378 -3.00 2.65 23.85
N ASP A 379 -2.14 3.66 24.03
CA ASP A 379 -2.09 4.48 25.24
C ASP A 379 -3.40 5.26 25.41
N ASN A 380 -3.92 5.85 24.33
CA ASN A 380 -5.24 6.50 24.34
C ASN A 380 -6.36 5.51 24.73
N LEU A 381 -6.34 4.29 24.20
CA LEU A 381 -7.30 3.23 24.55
C LEU A 381 -7.16 2.71 25.99
N ALA A 382 -6.04 2.97 26.65
CA ALA A 382 -5.82 2.61 28.05
C ALA A 382 -6.37 3.67 29.03
N LEU A 383 -6.75 4.86 28.54
CA LEU A 383 -7.33 5.90 29.37
C LEU A 383 -8.73 5.49 29.86
N PRO A 384 -9.14 5.95 31.07
CA PRO A 384 -10.52 5.75 31.55
C PRO A 384 -11.56 6.34 30.59
N GLU A 385 -11.22 7.46 29.94
CA GLU A 385 -12.01 8.10 28.90
C GLU A 385 -11.09 8.32 27.68
N PRO A 386 -11.01 7.35 26.75
CA PRO A 386 -10.23 7.49 25.54
C PRO A 386 -10.71 8.70 24.73
N LYS A 387 -9.77 9.47 24.20
CA LYS A 387 -10.09 10.56 23.29
C LYS A 387 -10.72 9.97 22.03
N ASP A 388 -11.89 10.49 21.67
CA ASP A 388 -12.59 10.17 20.44
C ASP A 388 -12.29 11.21 19.34
N LYS A 389 -12.50 10.82 18.08
CA LYS A 389 -12.28 11.63 16.87
C LYS A 389 -10.91 12.29 16.83
N PHE A 390 -9.89 11.52 17.20
CA PHE A 390 -8.52 12.01 17.29
C PHE A 390 -7.80 12.00 15.93
N THR A 391 -6.66 12.68 15.87
CA THR A 391 -5.72 12.60 14.74
C THR A 391 -4.35 12.12 15.21
N VAL A 392 -3.63 11.44 14.32
CA VAL A 392 -2.28 10.91 14.59
C VAL A 392 -1.28 11.46 13.57
N GLY A 393 -0.07 11.78 14.04
CA GLY A 393 1.04 12.26 13.19
C GLY A 393 1.06 13.77 12.93
N ILE A 394 0.12 14.54 13.48
CA ILE A 394 0.11 16.02 13.40
C ILE A 394 0.07 16.65 14.78
N ILE A 395 0.37 17.94 14.85
CA ILE A 395 0.09 18.77 16.02
C ILE A 395 -1.10 19.65 15.62
N ASP A 396 -2.26 19.37 16.19
CA ASP A 396 -3.47 20.15 16.00
C ASP A 396 -3.69 21.04 17.22
N ASP A 397 -3.16 22.25 17.17
CA ASP A 397 -3.27 23.30 18.18
C ASP A 397 -4.48 24.23 17.95
N VAL A 398 -5.35 23.90 17.00
CA VAL A 398 -6.55 24.67 16.66
C VAL A 398 -7.81 23.98 17.17
N THR A 399 -8.01 22.71 16.79
CA THR A 399 -9.17 21.90 17.22
C THR A 399 -8.81 20.86 18.27
N PHE A 400 -7.54 20.78 18.66
CA PHE A 400 -7.05 19.91 19.74
C PHE A 400 -7.44 18.45 19.55
N THR A 401 -7.49 17.96 18.31
CA THR A 401 -7.83 16.56 17.99
C THR A 401 -6.61 15.64 18.05
N SER A 402 -5.40 16.15 17.86
CA SER A 402 -4.20 15.31 17.79
C SER A 402 -3.93 14.58 19.11
N LEU A 403 -3.46 13.34 19.01
CA LEU A 403 -2.78 12.67 20.13
C LEU A 403 -1.42 13.32 20.40
N PRO A 404 -0.88 13.22 21.62
CA PRO A 404 0.42 13.82 21.96
C PRO A 404 1.55 13.31 21.05
N PRO A 405 2.55 14.15 20.74
CA PRO A 405 3.74 13.70 20.02
C PRO A 405 4.50 12.67 20.87
N VAL A 406 5.02 11.65 20.19
CA VAL A 406 5.79 10.56 20.80
C VAL A 406 7.19 10.52 20.22
N GLU A 407 8.16 10.09 21.02
CA GLU A 407 9.51 9.86 20.54
C GLU A 407 9.56 8.59 19.68
N GLU A 408 10.39 8.61 18.63
CA GLU A 408 10.55 7.46 17.75
C GLU A 408 11.36 6.37 18.46
N ILE A 409 10.91 5.13 18.34
CA ILE A 409 11.51 3.96 18.98
C ILE A 409 12.00 3.02 17.87
N ALA A 410 13.21 2.48 18.04
CA ALA A 410 13.74 1.45 17.16
C ALA A 410 13.01 0.13 17.42
N LEU A 411 11.97 -0.15 16.64
CA LEU A 411 11.14 -1.35 16.76
C LEU A 411 11.39 -2.39 15.67
N SER A 412 12.25 -2.08 14.69
CA SER A 412 12.68 -3.07 13.71
C SER A 412 13.42 -4.22 14.40
N GLY A 413 13.21 -5.45 13.90
CA GLY A 413 13.80 -6.66 14.46
C GLY A 413 15.31 -6.57 14.65
N ALA A 414 15.87 -7.30 15.62
CA ALA A 414 17.28 -7.21 15.99
C ALA A 414 18.25 -7.54 14.82
N SER A 415 17.79 -8.34 13.85
CA SER A 415 18.52 -8.69 12.62
C SER A 415 18.44 -7.61 11.52
N THR A 416 17.58 -6.61 11.69
CA THR A 416 17.28 -5.60 10.67
C THR A 416 18.28 -4.46 10.70
N TYR A 417 18.95 -4.27 9.57
CA TYR A 417 19.82 -3.14 9.31
C TYR A 417 19.05 -2.05 8.57
N GLU A 418 19.03 -0.84 9.13
CA GLU A 418 18.34 0.32 8.58
C GLU A 418 19.33 1.38 8.07
N ALA A 419 19.17 1.78 6.80
CA ALA A 419 20.05 2.76 6.16
C ALA A 419 19.26 3.92 5.54
N LYS A 420 19.83 5.13 5.64
CA LYS A 420 19.26 6.36 5.08
C LYS A 420 20.27 7.06 4.18
N PHE A 421 19.85 7.46 2.99
CA PHE A 421 20.72 8.11 2.00
C PHE A 421 20.12 9.44 1.55
N PHE A 422 20.81 10.52 1.86
CA PHE A 422 20.47 11.87 1.42
C PHE A 422 21.18 12.17 0.10
N GLY A 423 20.39 12.38 -0.96
CA GLY A 423 20.90 12.67 -2.30
C GLY A 423 20.15 13.83 -2.96
N LEU A 424 20.68 14.28 -4.08
CA LEU A 424 20.08 15.29 -4.94
C LEU A 424 19.31 14.64 -6.09
N GLY A 425 18.17 15.20 -6.47
CA GLY A 425 17.43 14.77 -7.66
C GLY A 425 18.34 14.75 -8.90
N ALA A 426 18.44 13.58 -9.53
CA ALA A 426 19.29 13.25 -10.68
C ALA A 426 20.80 13.04 -10.41
N ASP A 427 21.25 12.90 -9.16
CA ASP A 427 22.64 12.53 -8.82
C ASP A 427 22.94 11.02 -8.95
N GLY A 428 21.90 10.20 -9.14
CA GLY A 428 22.00 8.75 -9.27
C GLY A 428 21.89 7.96 -7.96
N THR A 429 21.72 8.61 -6.81
CA THR A 429 21.59 7.99 -5.47
C THR A 429 20.42 7.00 -5.42
N VAL A 430 19.23 7.45 -5.83
CA VAL A 430 18.02 6.60 -5.86
C VAL A 430 18.23 5.38 -6.76
N GLY A 431 18.80 5.56 -7.94
CA GLY A 431 19.07 4.46 -8.88
C GLY A 431 20.07 3.45 -8.31
N ALA A 432 21.15 3.94 -7.69
CA ALA A 432 22.13 3.08 -7.01
C ALA A 432 21.48 2.30 -5.87
N ASN A 433 20.64 2.94 -5.07
CA ASN A 433 19.95 2.28 -3.96
C ASN A 433 18.92 1.24 -4.40
N LYS A 434 18.14 1.51 -5.47
CA LYS A 434 17.29 0.49 -6.11
C LYS A 434 18.11 -0.72 -6.54
N ASN A 435 19.28 -0.48 -7.14
CA ASN A 435 20.19 -1.53 -7.56
C ASN A 435 20.80 -2.30 -6.37
N SER A 436 21.22 -1.61 -5.29
CA SER A 436 21.73 -2.24 -4.07
C SER A 436 20.70 -3.18 -3.45
N VAL A 437 19.43 -2.77 -3.41
CA VAL A 437 18.33 -3.60 -2.88
C VAL A 437 18.15 -4.86 -3.72
N LYS A 438 18.19 -4.74 -5.05
CA LYS A 438 18.14 -5.91 -5.93
C LYS A 438 19.35 -6.83 -5.75
N ILE A 439 20.57 -6.28 -5.69
CA ILE A 439 21.79 -7.07 -5.45
C ILE A 439 21.66 -7.87 -4.16
N ILE A 440 21.26 -7.24 -3.05
CA ILE A 440 21.11 -7.92 -1.77
C ILE A 440 19.97 -8.93 -1.82
N GLY A 441 18.82 -8.56 -2.37
CA GLY A 441 17.64 -9.42 -2.46
C GLY A 441 17.85 -10.67 -3.32
N GLU A 442 18.57 -10.55 -4.44
CA GLU A 442 18.80 -11.65 -5.39
C GLU A 442 20.00 -12.53 -5.03
N ASN A 443 21.01 -11.99 -4.34
CA ASN A 443 22.26 -12.71 -4.03
C ASN A 443 22.38 -13.16 -2.58
N THR A 444 21.38 -12.88 -1.74
CA THR A 444 21.34 -13.31 -0.33
C THR A 444 19.98 -13.89 0.04
N SER A 445 19.90 -14.57 1.19
CA SER A 445 18.63 -15.02 1.78
C SER A 445 17.86 -13.91 2.51
N LYS A 446 18.44 -12.71 2.65
CA LYS A 446 17.83 -11.62 3.41
C LYS A 446 16.55 -11.12 2.76
N TYR A 447 15.61 -10.69 3.59
CA TYR A 447 14.53 -9.81 3.17
C TYR A 447 15.09 -8.41 2.97
N CYS A 448 14.58 -7.72 1.97
CA CYS A 448 14.98 -6.36 1.66
C CYS A 448 13.76 -5.49 1.42
N GLN A 449 13.84 -4.25 1.87
CA GLN A 449 12.84 -3.22 1.68
C GLN A 449 13.52 -1.92 1.25
N ALA A 450 12.91 -1.20 0.31
CA ALA A 450 13.33 0.15 -0.03
C ALA A 450 12.13 1.06 -0.28
N TYR A 451 12.23 2.27 0.27
CA TYR A 451 11.31 3.37 0.03
C TYR A 451 12.08 4.63 -0.33
N PHE A 452 11.57 5.42 -1.27
CA PHE A 452 12.24 6.61 -1.77
C PHE A 452 11.33 7.82 -1.59
N ALA A 453 11.73 8.73 -0.71
CA ALA A 453 11.06 10.01 -0.53
C ALA A 453 11.64 11.02 -1.52
N TYR A 454 10.76 11.59 -2.36
CA TYR A 454 11.11 12.60 -3.36
C TYR A 454 10.50 13.95 -2.98
N ASP A 455 11.20 15.03 -3.32
CA ASP A 455 10.61 16.36 -3.38
C ASP A 455 9.65 16.46 -4.59
N SER A 456 8.65 17.33 -4.46
CA SER A 456 7.77 17.80 -5.54
C SER A 456 8.53 18.42 -6.73
N LYS A 457 9.76 18.89 -6.52
CA LYS A 457 10.62 19.46 -7.57
C LYS A 457 11.14 18.38 -8.51
N LYS A 458 10.81 18.50 -9.81
CA LYS A 458 11.20 17.55 -10.87
C LYS A 458 12.72 17.33 -11.02
N SER A 459 13.56 18.33 -10.73
CA SER A 459 15.02 18.21 -10.78
C SER A 459 15.68 19.06 -9.70
N GLY A 460 16.84 18.62 -9.20
CA GLY A 460 17.58 19.31 -8.13
C GLY A 460 16.87 19.36 -6.77
N GLY A 461 15.76 18.62 -6.62
CA GLY A 461 15.04 18.47 -5.35
C GLY A 461 15.79 17.57 -4.37
N PHE A 462 15.38 17.64 -3.11
CA PHE A 462 15.86 16.73 -2.08
C PHE A 462 15.35 15.30 -2.34
N THR A 463 16.21 14.30 -2.12
CA THR A 463 15.80 12.89 -2.11
C THR A 463 16.34 12.19 -0.88
N CYS A 464 15.52 11.31 -0.30
CA CYS A 464 15.91 10.48 0.83
C CYS A 464 15.52 9.03 0.54
N SER A 465 16.52 8.15 0.44
CA SER A 465 16.29 6.71 0.30
C SER A 465 16.31 6.06 1.68
N HIS A 466 15.35 5.18 1.94
CA HIS A 466 15.19 4.45 3.18
C HIS A 466 15.27 2.96 2.86
N LEU A 467 16.32 2.31 3.31
CA LEU A 467 16.62 0.92 3.00
C LEU A 467 16.59 0.11 4.28
N ARG A 468 16.02 -1.10 4.22
CA ARG A 468 16.08 -2.08 5.30
C ARG A 468 16.47 -3.44 4.74
N PHE A 469 17.28 -4.18 5.49
CA PHE A 469 17.67 -5.54 5.17
C PHE A 469 17.69 -6.36 6.45
N GLY A 470 17.10 -7.55 6.46
CA GLY A 470 16.98 -8.37 7.66
C GLY A 470 16.89 -9.86 7.33
N ASP A 471 17.06 -10.69 8.34
CA ASP A 471 16.86 -12.14 8.19
C ASP A 471 15.38 -12.53 8.31
N ASP A 472 14.57 -11.65 8.91
CA ASP A 472 13.13 -11.80 9.09
C ASP A 472 12.34 -10.90 8.10
N PRO A 473 11.07 -11.23 7.78
CA PRO A 473 10.21 -10.38 6.98
C PRO A 473 10.12 -8.95 7.52
N ILE A 474 10.18 -7.97 6.63
CA ILE A 474 10.19 -6.54 7.00
C ILE A 474 8.78 -5.98 6.86
N ARG A 475 8.16 -5.61 7.99
CA ARG A 475 6.80 -5.04 8.07
C ARG A 475 6.80 -3.50 8.19
N SER A 476 7.97 -2.89 8.10
CA SER A 476 8.18 -1.50 8.49
C SER A 476 7.70 -0.52 7.40
N THR A 477 6.38 -0.40 7.22
CA THR A 477 5.71 0.47 6.23
C THR A 477 5.71 1.95 6.62
N TYR A 478 6.84 2.41 7.16
CA TYR A 478 7.10 3.79 7.60
C TYR A 478 8.55 4.17 7.24
N LEU A 479 8.89 5.46 7.32
CA LEU A 479 10.25 5.92 7.03
C LEU A 479 11.27 5.36 8.04
N VAL A 480 12.50 5.15 7.61
CA VAL A 480 13.60 4.86 8.56
C VAL A 480 13.81 6.08 9.46
N ASN A 481 13.41 5.99 10.73
CA ASN A 481 13.57 7.07 11.72
C ASN A 481 14.75 6.85 12.65
N THR A 482 15.18 5.60 12.82
CA THR A 482 16.30 5.19 13.68
C THR A 482 17.41 4.46 12.90
N PRO A 483 18.08 5.09 11.90
CA PRO A 483 19.04 4.37 11.05
C PRO A 483 20.27 3.86 11.81
N ASN A 484 20.80 2.70 11.40
CA ASN A 484 22.15 2.23 11.74
C ASN A 484 23.22 2.97 10.92
N PHE A 485 22.86 3.35 9.69
CA PHE A 485 23.75 3.99 8.74
C PHE A 485 23.10 5.17 8.04
N VAL A 486 23.85 6.26 7.94
CA VAL A 486 23.45 7.44 7.18
C VAL A 486 24.53 7.78 6.17
N ALA A 487 24.16 7.97 4.90
CA ALA A 487 25.01 8.59 3.91
C ALA A 487 24.47 9.96 3.49
N CYS A 488 25.34 10.97 3.50
CA CYS A 488 25.07 12.30 2.99
C CYS A 488 25.89 12.54 1.73
N HIS A 489 25.26 12.39 0.55
CA HIS A 489 25.94 12.51 -0.75
C HIS A 489 26.13 13.97 -1.20
N VAL A 490 25.50 14.91 -0.51
CA VAL A 490 25.51 16.35 -0.82
C VAL A 490 26.01 17.12 0.39
N GLN A 491 27.26 17.56 0.41
CA GLN A 491 27.86 18.23 1.57
C GLN A 491 27.06 19.45 2.08
N ALA A 492 26.38 20.18 1.19
CA ALA A 492 25.56 21.35 1.57
C ALA A 492 24.41 20.98 2.52
N TYR A 493 23.94 19.74 2.50
CA TYR A 493 22.81 19.28 3.32
C TYR A 493 23.13 19.25 4.81
N LEU A 494 24.41 19.21 5.19
CA LEU A 494 24.84 19.35 6.60
C LEU A 494 24.35 20.66 7.24
N HIS A 495 24.18 21.72 6.45
CA HIS A 495 23.74 23.04 6.94
C HIS A 495 22.25 23.32 6.66
N MET A 496 21.60 22.50 5.83
CA MET A 496 20.22 22.72 5.39
C MET A 496 19.22 21.79 6.08
N TYR A 497 19.66 20.58 6.44
CA TYR A 497 18.82 19.53 6.98
C TYR A 497 19.49 18.88 8.19
N ASP A 498 18.68 18.33 9.08
CA ASP A 498 19.17 17.49 10.16
C ASP A 498 19.45 16.07 9.64
N VAL A 499 20.60 15.90 8.98
CA VAL A 499 21.04 14.62 8.41
C VAL A 499 21.44 13.60 9.47
N THR A 500 21.67 14.04 10.72
CA THR A 500 22.00 13.18 11.86
C THR A 500 20.79 12.63 12.59
N ARG A 501 19.58 13.12 12.29
CA ARG A 501 18.36 12.81 13.03
C ARG A 501 18.12 11.31 13.16
N GLY A 502 18.15 10.84 14.42
CA GLY A 502 17.81 9.49 14.84
C GLY A 502 18.88 8.43 14.55
N LEU A 503 20.07 8.81 14.09
CA LEU A 503 21.17 7.87 13.90
C LEU A 503 21.53 7.21 15.23
N ARG A 504 21.46 5.88 15.28
CA ARG A 504 21.65 5.12 16.53
C ARG A 504 23.06 5.31 17.10
N ASP A 505 23.19 5.19 18.43
CA ASP A 505 24.48 5.15 19.12
C ASP A 505 25.39 4.07 18.50
N GLY A 506 26.66 4.41 18.29
CA GLY A 506 27.61 3.53 17.61
C GLY A 506 27.37 3.35 16.12
N GLY A 507 26.40 4.07 15.53
CA GLY A 507 26.08 4.03 14.11
C GLY A 507 27.18 4.59 13.21
N THR A 508 26.97 4.48 11.90
CA THR A 508 27.93 4.90 10.88
C THR A 508 27.40 6.06 10.05
N PHE A 509 28.23 7.07 9.82
CA PHE A 509 27.94 8.21 8.96
C PHE A 509 28.95 8.30 7.81
N LEU A 510 28.47 8.30 6.56
CA LEU A 510 29.28 8.49 5.35
C LEU A 510 29.01 9.87 4.73
N LEU A 511 30.05 10.68 4.57
CA LEU A 511 29.96 12.00 3.93
C LEU A 511 30.68 12.03 2.58
N ASN A 512 29.96 12.40 1.52
CA ASN A 512 30.61 12.83 0.28
C ASN A 512 30.99 14.31 0.39
N THR A 513 32.28 14.63 0.35
CA THR A 513 32.77 16.00 0.50
C THR A 513 34.11 16.21 -0.19
N ILE A 514 34.38 17.46 -0.57
CA ILE A 514 35.70 17.89 -1.05
C ILE A 514 36.66 18.26 0.09
N TRP A 515 36.16 18.39 1.32
CA TRP A 515 36.96 18.80 2.48
C TRP A 515 37.77 17.62 3.03
N GLU A 516 39.05 17.86 3.33
CA GLU A 516 39.95 16.85 3.87
C GLU A 516 40.65 17.35 5.15
N GLY A 517 40.98 16.45 6.08
CA GLY A 517 41.74 16.75 7.29
C GLY A 517 41.14 17.88 8.13
N ASP A 518 41.96 18.88 8.45
CA ASP A 518 41.56 20.03 9.28
C ASP A 518 40.44 20.87 8.64
N GLU A 519 40.34 20.88 7.30
CA GLU A 519 39.27 21.60 6.61
C GLU A 519 37.90 20.97 6.88
N LEU A 520 37.82 19.64 6.88
CA LEU A 520 36.60 18.92 7.22
C LEU A 520 36.18 19.24 8.66
N ALA A 521 37.12 19.14 9.60
CA ALA A 521 36.89 19.46 10.99
C ALA A 521 36.45 20.92 11.18
N LYS A 522 36.94 21.87 10.37
CA LYS A 522 36.52 23.27 10.45
C LYS A 522 35.10 23.50 9.92
N ASN A 523 34.75 22.87 8.81
CA ASN A 523 33.49 23.11 8.11
C ASN A 523 32.29 22.32 8.66
N LEU A 524 32.52 21.19 9.34
CA LEU A 524 31.42 20.44 9.97
C LEU A 524 30.65 21.31 10.99
N PRO A 525 29.31 21.38 10.93
CA PRO A 525 28.50 22.10 11.90
C PRO A 525 28.74 21.62 13.34
N ASN A 526 28.70 22.55 14.31
CA ASN A 526 28.96 22.22 15.72
C ASN A 526 27.91 21.26 16.31
N ASN A 527 26.64 21.36 15.89
CA ASN A 527 25.59 20.43 16.28
C ASN A 527 25.87 19.01 15.76
N VAL A 528 26.34 18.87 14.51
CA VAL A 528 26.70 17.57 13.92
C VAL A 528 27.92 16.97 14.61
N LYS A 529 28.97 17.76 14.89
CA LYS A 529 30.14 17.32 15.67
C LYS A 529 29.75 16.84 17.06
N LYS A 530 28.91 17.63 17.74
CA LYS A 530 28.39 17.29 19.07
C LYS A 530 27.64 15.96 19.02
N TYR A 531 26.75 15.79 18.03
CA TYR A 531 26.02 14.54 17.85
C TYR A 531 26.95 13.34 17.65
N PHE A 532 27.94 13.45 16.76
CA PHE A 532 28.89 12.38 16.53
C PHE A 532 29.66 11.98 17.79
N ALA A 533 30.08 12.96 18.60
CA ALA A 533 30.78 12.71 19.85
C ALA A 533 29.87 12.10 20.92
N ASP A 534 28.68 12.68 21.13
CA ASP A 534 27.73 12.23 22.17
C ASP A 534 27.23 10.80 21.91
N HIS A 535 27.05 10.42 20.63
CA HIS A 535 26.50 9.13 20.22
C HIS A 535 27.56 8.13 19.73
N ASN A 536 28.86 8.45 19.89
CA ASN A 536 29.98 7.58 19.47
C ASN A 536 29.87 7.11 18.01
N ILE A 537 29.59 8.03 17.09
CA ILE A 537 29.36 7.72 15.67
C ILE A 537 30.68 7.48 14.95
N THR A 538 30.73 6.42 14.15
CA THR A 538 31.84 6.16 13.23
C THR A 538 31.65 6.99 11.96
N VAL A 539 32.56 7.93 11.70
CA VAL A 539 32.47 8.86 10.57
C VAL A 539 33.46 8.48 9.47
N TYR A 540 32.93 8.21 8.28
CA TYR A 540 33.69 8.08 7.03
C TYR A 540 33.43 9.29 6.14
N TYR A 541 34.46 9.74 5.42
CA TYR A 541 34.30 10.76 4.38
C TYR A 541 35.05 10.35 3.12
N ILE A 542 34.54 10.77 1.97
CA ILE A 542 35.09 10.45 0.65
C ILE A 542 34.89 11.62 -0.30
N ASN A 543 35.92 11.93 -1.10
CA ASN A 543 35.81 12.87 -2.21
C ASN A 543 35.42 12.13 -3.49
N ALA A 544 34.15 11.72 -3.59
CA ALA A 544 33.67 10.93 -4.73
C ALA A 544 33.74 11.72 -6.04
N THR A 545 33.64 13.05 -5.99
CA THR A 545 33.77 13.93 -7.17
C THR A 545 35.17 13.86 -7.77
N LYS A 546 36.22 13.97 -6.95
CA LYS A 546 37.61 13.83 -7.41
C LYS A 546 37.85 12.45 -8.00
N ILE A 547 37.42 11.39 -7.31
CA ILE A 547 37.56 10.01 -7.79
C ILE A 547 36.85 9.84 -9.13
N ALA A 548 35.61 10.31 -9.28
CA ALA A 548 34.84 10.23 -10.52
C ALA A 548 35.55 10.92 -11.69
N GLN A 549 36.20 12.06 -11.46
CA GLN A 549 37.00 12.76 -12.47
C GLN A 549 38.25 11.98 -12.86
N GLU A 550 38.99 11.45 -11.88
CA GLU A 550 40.22 10.68 -12.11
C GLU A 550 39.98 9.40 -12.91
N ILE A 551 38.84 8.73 -12.71
CA ILE A 551 38.49 7.49 -13.42
C ILE A 551 37.60 7.72 -14.67
N GLY A 552 37.33 8.97 -15.04
CA GLY A 552 36.61 9.31 -16.27
C GLY A 552 35.07 9.18 -16.23
N LEU A 553 34.45 9.12 -15.04
CA LEU A 553 32.98 9.11 -14.86
C LEU A 553 32.35 10.53 -14.86
N GLY A 554 33.17 11.57 -14.99
CA GLY A 554 32.72 12.96 -14.97
C GLY A 554 32.12 13.34 -13.62
N ASN A 555 30.84 13.73 -13.62
CA ASN A 555 30.13 14.14 -12.39
C ASN A 555 29.31 13.02 -11.74
N ARG A 556 29.42 11.77 -12.23
CA ARG A 556 28.65 10.63 -11.69
C ARG A 556 29.38 10.00 -10.51
N THR A 557 28.90 10.25 -9.31
CA THR A 557 29.47 9.75 -8.05
C THR A 557 28.76 8.51 -7.50
N ASN A 558 27.60 8.15 -8.05
CA ASN A 558 26.71 7.12 -7.55
C ASN A 558 27.38 5.74 -7.39
N THR A 559 28.13 5.23 -8.38
CA THR A 559 28.81 3.91 -8.27
C THR A 559 29.90 3.90 -7.18
N ILE A 560 30.61 5.01 -7.00
CA ILE A 560 31.66 5.15 -5.97
C ILE A 560 31.02 5.11 -4.58
N LEU A 561 29.95 5.89 -4.38
CA LEU A 561 29.24 5.97 -3.11
C LEU A 561 28.49 4.67 -2.79
N GLN A 562 27.94 3.99 -3.81
CA GLN A 562 27.37 2.66 -3.67
C GLN A 562 28.41 1.65 -3.19
N SER A 563 29.62 1.69 -3.76
CA SER A 563 30.73 0.82 -3.34
C SER A 563 31.17 1.12 -1.90
N ALA A 564 31.15 2.39 -1.49
CA ALA A 564 31.45 2.80 -0.12
C ALA A 564 30.38 2.34 0.89
N PHE A 565 29.14 2.14 0.46
CA PHE A 565 28.09 1.56 1.32
C PHE A 565 28.27 0.05 1.56
N PHE A 566 28.73 -0.70 0.55
CA PHE A 566 28.92 -2.15 0.67
C PHE A 566 30.17 -2.56 1.46
N ARG A 567 31.10 -1.63 1.69
CA ARG A 567 32.34 -1.84 2.44
C ARG A 567 32.16 -1.42 3.89
#